data_AF-A0A554K857-F1
#
_entry.id   AF-A0A554K857-F1
#
_cell.length_a   1.000
_cell.length_b   1.000
_cell.length_c   1.000
_cell.angle_alpha   90.00
_cell.angle_beta   90.00
_cell.angle_gamma   90.00
#
_symmetry.space_group_name_H-M   'P 1'
#
loop_
_entity.id
_entity.type
_entity.pdbx_description
1 polymer ?
#
loop_
_entity_poly.entity_id
_entity_poly.type
_entity_poly.pdbx_seq_one_letter_code
_entity_poly.pdbx_strand_id
1 'polypeptide(L)'
;MKSMHLRGWLNILISIAVIVAVVTVGYRLIYASNPLKQAGALFSSLFDRSSMLHSSLRREAVPAPELAGIQQWFNTAGNTPLRISDLRGKVVIVDFWTYSCINCIRTMPYITAWDKKYRDRGLVIIGVHTPEFEFEKVPANVAGKIKEYGIEYPVALDSRYDTWNAYGNQFWPAKYFIDHEGNIVWRHFGEGAYEESEAKIQELLRNAGLLDDVPPTAAVSPNVDFSLIKTPELYFGYRRLLSPSQRRHFAPDQLRPGEVNRYAAPPTLQENEFTLVGDWLMEDEYAELRSAQGAILIRYFATKANLVLEATPAARASVLVDGEPLRGAGRGSDVRTDGTVAIGEPRLYNLTVAGDDLGWHTLEVRFDRPGIRAFSFTFG
;
A
#
# COMPACT_ATOMS: atom_id res chain seq x y z
N MET A 1 61.40 11.71 -94.23
CA MET A 1 60.03 11.84 -93.70
C MET A 1 59.59 10.59 -92.91
N LYS A 2 60.32 10.16 -91.87
CA LYS A 2 59.96 9.00 -91.03
C LYS A 2 59.80 9.31 -89.53
N SER A 3 59.95 10.56 -89.09
CA SER A 3 59.83 10.95 -87.67
C SER A 3 58.48 11.58 -87.27
N MET A 4 57.56 11.83 -88.22
CA MET A 4 56.25 12.42 -87.93
C MET A 4 55.17 11.42 -87.51
N HIS A 5 55.32 10.12 -87.80
CA HIS A 5 54.33 9.11 -87.39
C HIS A 5 54.53 8.61 -85.95
N LEU A 6 55.75 8.61 -85.41
CA LEU A 6 56.01 8.08 -84.07
C LEU A 6 55.46 8.98 -82.94
N ARG A 7 55.45 10.31 -83.16
CA ARG A 7 54.91 11.28 -82.19
C ARG A 7 53.38 11.22 -82.07
N GLY A 8 52.68 10.91 -83.16
CA GLY A 8 51.22 10.75 -83.14
C GLY A 8 50.77 9.54 -82.30
N TRP A 9 51.45 8.40 -82.48
CA TRP A 9 51.16 7.18 -81.70
C TRP A 9 51.52 7.33 -80.22
N LEU A 10 52.61 8.04 -79.89
CA LEU A 10 53.00 8.31 -78.51
C LEU A 10 51.97 9.19 -77.78
N ASN A 11 51.42 10.20 -78.44
CA ASN A 11 50.38 11.07 -77.86
C ASN A 11 49.05 10.33 -77.63
N ILE A 12 48.71 9.37 -78.49
CA ILE A 12 47.51 8.52 -78.33
C ILE A 12 47.70 7.58 -77.13
N LEU A 13 48.87 6.96 -76.98
CA LEU A 13 49.16 6.07 -75.84
C LEU A 13 49.18 6.83 -74.51
N ILE A 14 49.74 8.05 -74.48
CA ILE A 14 49.71 8.91 -73.29
C ILE A 14 48.27 9.31 -72.93
N SER A 15 47.44 9.65 -73.92
CA SER A 15 46.03 10.01 -73.69
C SER A 15 45.22 8.82 -73.15
N ILE A 16 45.44 7.62 -73.67
CA ILE A 16 44.80 6.39 -73.16
C ILE A 16 45.26 6.09 -71.73
N ALA A 17 46.57 6.22 -71.44
CA ALA A 17 47.10 6.01 -70.09
C ALA A 17 46.53 7.00 -69.07
N VAL A 18 46.35 8.28 -69.45
CA VAL A 18 45.71 9.29 -68.61
C VAL A 18 44.24 8.97 -68.36
N ILE A 19 43.49 8.55 -69.38
CA ILE A 19 42.08 8.16 -69.22
C ILE A 19 41.96 6.95 -68.30
N VAL A 20 42.80 5.92 -68.46
CA VAL A 20 42.81 4.74 -67.59
C VAL A 20 43.18 5.13 -66.15
N ALA A 21 44.16 6.02 -65.95
CA ALA A 21 44.51 6.51 -64.62
C ALA A 21 43.37 7.30 -63.97
N VAL A 22 42.69 8.18 -64.72
CA VAL A 22 41.55 8.97 -64.22
C VAL A 22 40.35 8.07 -63.90
N VAL A 23 40.06 7.07 -64.75
CA VAL A 23 38.99 6.09 -64.48
C VAL A 23 39.35 5.21 -63.29
N THR A 24 40.61 4.80 -63.12
CA THR A 24 41.04 3.96 -61.99
C THR A 24 41.02 4.75 -60.67
N VAL A 25 41.47 6.00 -60.68
CA VAL A 25 41.42 6.89 -59.51
C VAL A 25 39.98 7.27 -59.19
N GLY A 26 39.15 7.57 -60.19
CA GLY A 26 37.72 7.82 -60.01
C GLY A 26 36.98 6.60 -59.46
N TYR A 27 37.26 5.41 -59.98
CA TYR A 27 36.69 4.15 -59.50
C TYR A 27 37.13 3.85 -58.06
N ARG A 28 38.40 4.11 -57.70
CA ARG A 28 38.89 3.97 -56.32
C ARG A 28 38.32 5.02 -55.37
N LEU A 29 38.09 6.25 -55.82
CA LEU A 29 37.47 7.29 -54.99
C LEU A 29 35.98 7.01 -54.74
N ILE A 30 35.26 6.51 -55.74
CA ILE A 30 33.84 6.11 -55.62
C ILE A 30 33.67 4.88 -54.73
N TYR A 31 34.62 3.93 -54.73
CA TYR A 31 34.56 2.73 -53.87
C TYR A 31 35.20 2.91 -52.48
N ALA A 32 36.09 3.90 -52.29
CA ALA A 32 36.69 4.20 -50.99
C ALA A 32 35.73 4.96 -50.07
N SER A 33 34.81 5.75 -50.62
CA SER A 33 33.68 6.34 -49.89
C SER A 33 32.47 5.44 -50.00
N ASN A 34 32.49 4.30 -49.32
CA ASN A 34 31.30 3.44 -49.23
C ASN A 34 30.45 3.92 -48.03
N PRO A 35 29.41 4.76 -48.23
CA PRO A 35 28.63 5.36 -47.14
C PRO A 35 27.97 4.31 -46.24
N LEU A 36 27.78 3.08 -46.75
CA LEU A 36 27.26 1.95 -46.00
C LEU A 36 28.22 1.42 -44.91
N LYS A 37 29.54 1.51 -45.10
CA LYS A 37 30.52 1.10 -44.07
C LYS A 37 30.66 2.14 -42.95
N GLN A 38 30.59 3.43 -43.29
CA GLN A 38 30.57 4.50 -42.27
C GLN A 38 29.22 4.55 -41.54
N ALA A 39 28.10 4.32 -42.23
CA ALA A 39 26.80 4.14 -41.61
C ALA A 39 26.80 2.92 -40.68
N GLY A 40 27.44 1.81 -41.07
CA GLY A 40 27.57 0.62 -40.23
C GLY A 40 28.42 0.82 -38.96
N ALA A 41 29.52 1.59 -39.03
CA ALA A 41 30.36 1.92 -37.87
C ALA A 41 29.74 2.98 -36.95
N LEU A 42 28.97 3.92 -37.51
CA LEU A 42 28.14 4.84 -36.75
C LEU A 42 26.95 4.10 -36.11
N PHE A 43 26.31 3.17 -36.82
CA PHE A 43 25.26 2.32 -36.25
C PHE A 43 25.80 1.39 -35.16
N SER A 44 26.98 0.78 -35.34
CA SER A 44 27.55 -0.10 -34.32
C SER A 44 27.98 0.70 -33.08
N SER A 45 28.55 1.89 -33.22
CA SER A 45 28.88 2.75 -32.07
C SER A 45 27.65 3.39 -31.41
N LEU A 46 26.56 3.61 -32.13
CA LEU A 46 25.26 4.03 -31.59
C LEU A 46 24.51 2.87 -30.89
N PHE A 47 24.63 1.63 -31.39
CA PHE A 47 24.12 0.42 -30.73
C PHE A 47 24.96 0.03 -29.51
N ASP A 48 26.27 0.20 -29.55
CA ASP A 48 27.17 -0.06 -28.42
C ASP A 48 27.05 1.05 -27.36
N ARG A 49 26.77 2.30 -27.77
CA ARG A 49 26.30 3.33 -26.82
C ARG A 49 24.90 3.04 -26.31
N SER A 50 24.00 2.42 -27.06
CA SER A 50 22.67 2.03 -26.59
C SER A 50 22.73 0.86 -25.58
N SER A 51 23.66 -0.08 -25.75
CA SER A 51 23.92 -1.16 -24.78
C SER A 51 24.60 -0.62 -23.51
N MET A 52 25.52 0.35 -23.64
CA MET A 52 26.11 1.08 -22.50
C MET A 52 25.16 2.09 -21.85
N LEU A 53 24.19 2.65 -22.59
CA LEU A 53 23.13 3.52 -22.06
C LEU A 53 22.02 2.70 -21.38
N HIS A 54 21.76 1.47 -21.84
CA HIS A 54 20.91 0.52 -21.11
C HIS A 54 21.56 -0.03 -19.84
N SER A 55 22.90 -0.02 -19.73
CA SER A 55 23.57 -0.42 -18.47
C SER A 55 23.62 0.73 -17.45
N SER A 56 23.53 1.99 -17.89
CA SER A 56 23.66 3.18 -17.03
C SER A 56 22.33 3.76 -16.53
N LEU A 57 21.20 3.10 -16.82
CA LEU A 57 19.91 3.35 -16.16
C LEU A 57 19.37 2.10 -15.43
N ARG A 58 20.24 1.17 -15.01
CA ARG A 58 19.86 0.32 -13.88
C ARG A 58 19.81 1.24 -12.66
N ARG A 59 18.59 1.68 -12.33
CA ARG A 59 18.26 2.13 -10.98
C ARG A 59 18.96 1.17 -10.03
N GLU A 60 19.80 1.67 -9.14
CA GLU A 60 20.57 0.84 -8.21
C GLU A 60 19.60 -0.17 -7.58
N ALA A 61 19.87 -1.46 -7.80
CA ALA A 61 18.99 -2.52 -7.32
C ALA A 61 18.93 -2.39 -5.81
N VAL A 62 17.73 -2.21 -5.24
CA VAL A 62 17.54 -2.12 -3.80
C VAL A 62 17.25 -3.52 -3.29
N PRO A 63 18.20 -4.23 -2.66
CA PRO A 63 17.94 -5.57 -2.18
C PRO A 63 16.83 -5.52 -1.13
N ALA A 64 15.90 -6.46 -1.17
CA ALA A 64 14.89 -6.57 -0.13
C ALA A 64 15.56 -6.94 1.21
N PRO A 65 15.29 -6.20 2.31
CA PRO A 65 15.73 -6.61 3.64
C PRO A 65 15.16 -7.98 4.01
N GLU A 66 15.84 -8.69 4.91
CA GLU A 66 15.28 -9.90 5.51
C GLU A 66 14.15 -9.59 6.49
N LEU A 67 13.32 -10.60 6.78
CA LEU A 67 12.26 -10.51 7.79
C LEU A 67 12.88 -10.69 9.18
N ALA A 68 13.19 -9.57 9.82
CA ALA A 68 13.85 -9.52 11.11
C ALA A 68 12.85 -9.70 12.26
N GLY A 69 13.26 -10.48 13.26
CA GLY A 69 12.63 -10.48 14.57
C GLY A 69 11.17 -10.95 14.62
N ILE A 70 10.70 -11.75 13.66
CA ILE A 70 9.32 -12.27 13.66
C ILE A 70 9.06 -13.17 14.87
N GLN A 71 8.03 -12.86 15.65
CA GLN A 71 7.69 -13.61 16.86
C GLN A 71 6.97 -14.92 16.56
N GLN A 72 6.12 -14.93 15.54
CA GLN A 72 5.33 -16.09 15.16
C GLN A 72 4.99 -16.05 13.68
N TRP A 73 4.94 -17.24 13.08
CA TRP A 73 4.50 -17.44 11.70
C TRP A 73 3.17 -18.18 11.68
N PHE A 74 2.34 -17.83 10.70
CA PHE A 74 1.10 -18.52 10.37
C PHE A 74 1.11 -18.87 8.88
N ASN A 75 0.35 -19.90 8.51
CA ASN A 75 0.19 -20.34 7.12
C ASN A 75 1.52 -20.69 6.41
N THR A 76 2.54 -21.09 7.17
CA THR A 76 3.75 -21.72 6.66
C THR A 76 3.80 -23.17 7.11
N ALA A 77 4.57 -24.01 6.42
CA ALA A 77 4.72 -25.41 6.79
C ALA A 77 5.23 -25.53 8.23
N GLY A 78 4.44 -26.11 9.14
CA GLY A 78 4.82 -26.24 10.55
C GLY A 78 5.05 -24.91 11.28
N ASN A 79 4.50 -23.78 10.78
CA ASN A 79 4.78 -22.43 11.29
C ASN A 79 6.28 -22.08 11.31
N THR A 80 7.05 -22.62 10.36
CA THR A 80 8.47 -22.30 10.25
C THR A 80 8.71 -20.94 9.61
N PRO A 81 9.77 -20.22 10.01
CA PRO A 81 10.14 -18.96 9.38
C PRO A 81 10.45 -19.07 7.89
N LEU A 82 10.02 -18.06 7.12
CA LEU A 82 10.48 -17.84 5.76
C LEU A 82 11.57 -16.76 5.74
N ARG A 83 12.50 -16.87 4.79
CA ARG A 83 13.54 -15.87 4.52
C ARG A 83 13.38 -15.35 3.10
N ILE A 84 13.60 -14.05 2.91
CA ILE A 84 13.50 -13.43 1.59
C ILE A 84 14.55 -14.03 0.65
N SER A 85 15.76 -14.34 1.15
CA SER A 85 16.79 -14.97 0.33
C SER A 85 16.38 -16.33 -0.26
N ASP A 86 15.53 -17.06 0.45
CA ASP A 86 15.12 -18.42 0.06
C ASP A 86 14.01 -18.40 -1.01
N LEU A 87 13.46 -17.20 -1.29
CA LEU A 87 12.41 -16.96 -2.29
C LEU A 87 12.96 -16.42 -3.62
N ARG A 88 14.29 -16.37 -3.81
CA ARG A 88 14.88 -16.04 -5.12
C ARG A 88 14.33 -16.98 -6.21
N GLY A 89 14.04 -16.41 -7.37
CA GLY A 89 13.32 -17.08 -8.45
C GLY A 89 11.80 -16.98 -8.36
N LYS A 90 11.25 -16.38 -7.30
CA LYS A 90 9.83 -16.05 -7.14
C LYS A 90 9.63 -14.54 -7.13
N VAL A 91 8.45 -14.09 -7.55
CA VAL A 91 8.03 -12.71 -7.28
C VAL A 91 7.46 -12.68 -5.88
N VAL A 92 7.89 -11.72 -5.05
CA VAL A 92 7.42 -11.62 -3.65
C VAL A 92 6.73 -10.29 -3.42
N ILE A 93 5.61 -10.31 -2.70
CA ILE A 93 5.01 -9.10 -2.13
C ILE A 93 5.10 -9.20 -0.62
N VAL A 94 5.71 -8.19 0.00
CA VAL A 94 5.59 -7.97 1.44
C VAL A 94 4.49 -6.94 1.67
N ASP A 95 3.38 -7.39 2.27
CA ASP A 95 2.20 -6.56 2.58
C ASP A 95 2.13 -6.32 4.08
N PHE A 96 2.41 -5.10 4.52
CA PHE A 96 2.27 -4.67 5.90
C PHE A 96 0.81 -4.33 6.20
N TRP A 97 0.27 -4.95 7.23
CA TRP A 97 -1.13 -4.79 7.64
C TRP A 97 -1.29 -4.92 9.15
N THR A 98 -2.44 -4.48 9.64
CA THR A 98 -2.93 -4.77 11.00
C THR A 98 -4.44 -5.00 10.93
N TYR A 99 -5.00 -5.84 11.80
CA TYR A 99 -6.37 -6.34 11.60
C TYR A 99 -7.48 -5.37 11.99
N SER A 100 -7.22 -4.35 12.82
CA SER A 100 -8.23 -3.33 13.15
C SER A 100 -8.21 -2.10 12.23
N CYS A 101 -7.25 -2.01 11.30
CA CYS A 101 -7.15 -0.91 10.34
C CYS A 101 -8.15 -1.08 9.19
N ILE A 102 -9.08 -0.13 9.04
CA ILE A 102 -10.10 -0.19 7.97
C ILE A 102 -9.48 -0.23 6.56
N ASN A 103 -8.39 0.50 6.35
CA ASN A 103 -7.71 0.57 5.05
C ASN A 103 -7.11 -0.80 4.68
N CYS A 104 -6.54 -1.50 5.67
CA CYS A 104 -6.08 -2.88 5.51
C CYS A 104 -7.25 -3.83 5.21
N ILE A 105 -8.35 -3.72 5.95
CA ILE A 105 -9.54 -4.57 5.77
C ILE A 105 -10.10 -4.41 4.35
N ARG A 106 -10.19 -3.18 3.82
CA ARG A 106 -10.66 -2.92 2.43
C ARG A 106 -9.67 -3.37 1.36
N THR A 107 -8.38 -3.39 1.67
CA THR A 107 -7.33 -3.90 0.77
C THR A 107 -7.33 -5.44 0.69
N MET A 108 -7.69 -6.11 1.78
CA MET A 108 -7.54 -7.56 1.95
C MET A 108 -8.20 -8.41 0.84
N PRO A 109 -9.40 -8.09 0.32
CA PRO A 109 -10.00 -8.85 -0.78
C PRO A 109 -9.14 -8.87 -2.06
N TYR A 110 -8.40 -7.80 -2.34
CA TYR A 110 -7.50 -7.76 -3.50
C TYR A 110 -6.27 -8.63 -3.28
N ILE A 111 -5.67 -8.58 -2.09
CA ILE A 111 -4.48 -9.37 -1.76
C ILE A 111 -4.78 -10.87 -1.81
N THR A 112 -5.91 -11.30 -1.22
CA THR A 112 -6.35 -12.70 -1.26
C THR A 112 -6.73 -13.17 -2.67
N ALA A 113 -7.32 -12.29 -3.49
CA ALA A 113 -7.59 -12.60 -4.89
C ALA A 113 -6.29 -12.77 -5.71
N TRP A 114 -5.28 -11.94 -5.48
CA TRP A 114 -3.98 -12.07 -6.13
C TRP A 114 -3.24 -13.34 -5.69
N ASP A 115 -3.24 -13.67 -4.39
CA ASP A 115 -2.67 -14.94 -3.89
C ASP A 115 -3.30 -16.13 -4.61
N LYS A 116 -4.63 -16.23 -4.56
CA LYS A 116 -5.37 -17.32 -5.21
C LYS A 116 -5.04 -17.46 -6.69
N LYS A 117 -4.87 -16.34 -7.39
CA LYS A 117 -4.67 -16.34 -8.85
C LYS A 117 -3.23 -16.65 -9.26
N TYR A 118 -2.25 -16.18 -8.49
CA TYR A 118 -0.86 -16.15 -8.91
C TYR A 118 0.09 -17.03 -8.07
N ARG A 119 -0.35 -17.61 -6.94
CA ARG A 119 0.52 -18.43 -6.08
C ARG A 119 1.14 -19.62 -6.81
N ASP A 120 0.35 -20.33 -7.61
CA ASP A 120 0.82 -21.47 -8.41
C ASP A 120 1.65 -21.05 -9.63
N ARG A 121 1.75 -19.73 -9.87
CA ARG A 121 2.49 -19.11 -10.97
C ARG A 121 3.73 -18.37 -10.48
N GLY A 122 4.17 -18.65 -9.25
CA GLY A 122 5.42 -18.12 -8.72
C GLY A 122 5.33 -16.77 -8.01
N LEU A 123 4.12 -16.29 -7.70
CA LEU A 123 3.93 -15.23 -6.71
C LEU A 123 3.98 -15.82 -5.30
N VAL A 124 4.64 -15.13 -4.38
CA VAL A 124 4.55 -15.39 -2.94
C VAL A 124 4.16 -14.09 -2.25
N ILE A 125 3.04 -14.08 -1.53
CA ILE A 125 2.66 -12.96 -0.67
C ILE A 125 3.04 -13.30 0.77
N ILE A 126 3.67 -12.37 1.46
CA ILE A 126 3.95 -12.45 2.90
C ILE A 126 3.24 -11.27 3.56
N GLY A 127 2.18 -11.57 4.31
CA GLY A 127 1.51 -10.58 5.14
C GLY A 127 2.32 -10.33 6.40
N VAL A 128 2.96 -9.18 6.53
CA VAL A 128 3.64 -8.78 7.77
C VAL A 128 2.62 -8.06 8.64
N HIS A 129 2.11 -8.78 9.65
CA HIS A 129 1.20 -8.23 10.63
C HIS A 129 2.00 -7.45 11.69
N THR A 130 2.11 -6.13 11.48
CA THR A 130 2.72 -5.21 12.45
C THR A 130 1.57 -4.51 13.20
N PRO A 131 1.44 -4.70 14.52
CA PRO A 131 0.29 -4.22 15.29
C PRO A 131 0.27 -2.69 15.38
N GLU A 132 -0.91 -2.09 15.41
CA GLU A 132 -1.13 -0.68 15.76
C GLU A 132 -1.44 -0.49 17.25
N PHE A 133 -2.01 -1.53 17.88
CA PHE A 133 -2.39 -1.59 19.30
C PHE A 133 -1.90 -2.87 20.00
N GLU A 134 -1.77 -2.86 21.33
CA GLU A 134 -1.29 -4.01 22.12
C GLU A 134 -2.15 -5.27 21.93
N PHE A 135 -3.46 -5.12 21.79
CA PHE A 135 -4.37 -6.27 21.59
C PHE A 135 -4.13 -6.99 20.25
N GLU A 136 -3.42 -6.35 19.31
CA GLU A 136 -3.06 -6.91 18.02
C GLU A 136 -1.74 -7.70 18.06
N LYS A 137 -1.01 -7.67 19.18
CA LYS A 137 0.16 -8.53 19.42
C LYS A 137 -0.21 -9.96 19.82
N VAL A 138 -1.47 -10.18 20.24
CA VAL A 138 -1.93 -11.47 20.76
C VAL A 138 -2.08 -12.47 19.61
N PRO A 139 -1.28 -13.55 19.54
CA PRO A 139 -1.29 -14.44 18.37
C PRO A 139 -2.65 -15.10 18.11
N ALA A 140 -3.43 -15.38 19.15
CA ALA A 140 -4.77 -15.96 19.01
C ALA A 140 -5.75 -15.00 18.29
N ASN A 141 -5.68 -13.70 18.59
CA ASN A 141 -6.51 -12.69 17.93
C ASN A 141 -6.14 -12.60 16.44
N VAL A 142 -4.83 -12.54 16.15
CA VAL A 142 -4.31 -12.49 14.77
C VAL A 142 -4.74 -13.75 14.00
N ALA A 143 -4.59 -14.94 14.57
CA ALA A 143 -5.02 -16.19 13.95
C ALA A 143 -6.54 -16.21 13.65
N GLY A 144 -7.35 -15.67 14.56
CA GLY A 144 -8.79 -15.50 14.35
C GLY A 144 -9.09 -14.63 13.13
N LYS A 145 -8.40 -13.50 12.99
CA LYS A 145 -8.59 -12.56 11.88
C LYS A 145 -8.02 -13.05 10.55
N ILE A 146 -6.91 -13.80 10.57
CA ILE A 146 -6.39 -14.52 9.39
C ILE A 146 -7.49 -15.42 8.81
N LYS A 147 -8.17 -16.19 9.67
CA LYS A 147 -9.27 -17.06 9.26
C LYS A 147 -10.50 -16.27 8.79
N GLU A 148 -10.89 -15.23 9.52
CA GLU A 148 -12.05 -14.39 9.19
C GLU A 148 -11.90 -13.72 7.81
N TYR A 149 -10.68 -13.28 7.49
CA TYR A 149 -10.39 -12.60 6.22
C TYR A 149 -9.99 -13.53 5.08
N GLY A 150 -10.01 -14.85 5.29
CA GLY A 150 -9.67 -15.83 4.25
C GLY A 150 -8.22 -15.75 3.78
N ILE A 151 -7.30 -15.39 4.68
CA ILE A 151 -5.87 -15.29 4.37
C ILE A 151 -5.27 -16.70 4.38
N GLU A 152 -4.83 -17.16 3.21
CA GLU A 152 -4.16 -18.47 3.03
C GLU A 152 -2.65 -18.36 2.79
N TYR A 153 -2.16 -17.16 2.46
CA TYR A 153 -0.73 -16.90 2.30
C TYR A 153 0.01 -16.78 3.64
N PRO A 154 1.35 -16.96 3.66
CA PRO A 154 2.17 -16.78 4.86
C PRO A 154 1.94 -15.45 5.57
N VAL A 155 1.83 -15.50 6.90
CA VAL A 155 1.73 -14.31 7.75
C VAL A 155 2.83 -14.32 8.81
N ALA A 156 3.51 -13.20 8.95
CA ALA A 156 4.56 -12.97 9.93
C ALA A 156 4.09 -11.97 10.98
N LEU A 157 4.06 -12.36 12.25
CA LEU A 157 3.74 -11.48 13.37
C LEU A 157 4.97 -10.65 13.78
N ASP A 158 4.93 -9.36 13.48
CA ASP A 158 6.01 -8.39 13.74
C ASP A 158 5.65 -7.47 14.93
N SER A 159 5.44 -8.07 16.10
CA SER A 159 4.99 -7.39 17.33
C SER A 159 6.00 -6.38 17.90
N ARG A 160 7.26 -6.43 17.45
CA ARG A 160 8.33 -5.53 17.89
C ARG A 160 8.76 -4.53 16.81
N TYR A 161 8.08 -4.50 15.66
CA TYR A 161 8.40 -3.62 14.53
C TYR A 161 9.81 -3.88 13.95
N ASP A 162 10.41 -5.05 14.19
CA ASP A 162 11.78 -5.35 13.75
C ASP A 162 11.81 -5.40 12.20
N THR A 163 10.83 -6.05 11.57
CA THR A 163 10.70 -6.10 10.11
C THR A 163 10.19 -4.78 9.54
N TRP A 164 9.20 -4.15 10.18
CA TRP A 164 8.71 -2.82 9.84
C TRP A 164 9.85 -1.80 9.71
N ASN A 165 10.74 -1.75 10.71
CA ASN A 165 11.88 -0.85 10.75
C ASN A 165 12.94 -1.24 9.71
N ALA A 166 13.18 -2.53 9.49
CA ALA A 166 14.12 -2.99 8.46
C ALA A 166 13.69 -2.54 7.04
N TYR A 167 12.38 -2.48 6.77
CA TYR A 167 11.82 -1.99 5.52
C TYR A 167 11.66 -0.46 5.45
N GLY A 168 11.98 0.25 6.55
CA GLY A 168 11.76 1.69 6.68
C GLY A 168 10.30 2.09 6.48
N ASN A 169 9.35 1.21 6.84
CA ASN A 169 7.93 1.46 6.61
C ASN A 169 7.39 2.51 7.59
N GLN A 170 6.32 3.21 7.19
CA GLN A 170 5.64 4.22 8.00
C GLN A 170 4.11 4.17 7.86
N PHE A 171 3.56 3.21 7.11
CA PHE A 171 2.14 3.22 6.72
C PHE A 171 1.48 1.84 6.83
N TRP A 172 0.19 1.87 7.15
CA TRP A 172 -0.75 0.75 6.98
C TRP A 172 -1.85 1.13 5.98
N PRO A 173 -2.17 0.27 4.99
CA PRO A 173 -1.32 -0.81 4.50
C PRO A 173 -0.09 -0.29 3.73
N ALA A 174 0.92 -1.14 3.54
CA ALA A 174 2.04 -0.84 2.66
C ALA A 174 2.52 -2.10 1.94
N LYS A 175 2.80 -1.99 0.65
CA LYS A 175 3.23 -3.10 -0.21
C LYS A 175 4.59 -2.83 -0.81
N TYR A 176 5.46 -3.83 -0.71
CA TYR A 176 6.78 -3.85 -1.33
C TYR A 176 6.85 -5.01 -2.31
N PHE A 177 7.07 -4.69 -3.58
CA PHE A 177 7.10 -5.65 -4.67
C PHE A 177 8.56 -5.97 -4.99
N ILE A 178 8.88 -7.25 -4.86
CA ILE A 178 10.21 -7.80 -4.95
C ILE A 178 10.28 -8.69 -6.21
N ASP A 179 11.24 -8.42 -7.07
CA ASP A 179 11.46 -9.22 -8.27
C ASP A 179 12.07 -10.59 -7.98
N HIS A 180 12.19 -11.43 -9.00
CA HIS A 180 12.78 -12.77 -8.90
C HIS A 180 14.28 -12.77 -8.54
N GLU A 181 14.96 -11.62 -8.64
CA GLU A 181 16.34 -11.44 -8.21
C GLU A 181 16.44 -11.03 -6.72
N GLY A 182 15.31 -10.81 -6.04
CA GLY A 182 15.26 -10.42 -4.64
C GLY A 182 15.41 -8.92 -4.39
N ASN A 183 15.13 -8.08 -5.38
CA ASN A 183 15.22 -6.62 -5.26
C ASN A 183 13.84 -5.98 -5.17
N ILE A 184 13.69 -4.97 -4.31
CA ILE A 184 12.49 -4.12 -4.27
C ILE A 184 12.50 -3.22 -5.50
N VAL A 185 11.53 -3.43 -6.38
CA VAL A 185 11.40 -2.72 -7.66
C VAL A 185 10.20 -1.80 -7.70
N TRP A 186 9.23 -1.98 -6.80
CA TRP A 186 8.10 -1.08 -6.65
C TRP A 186 7.55 -1.09 -5.21
N ARG A 187 6.90 0.01 -4.83
CA ARG A 187 6.29 0.20 -3.51
C ARG A 187 4.97 0.93 -3.68
N HIS A 188 3.99 0.57 -2.85
CA HIS A 188 2.73 1.28 -2.73
C HIS A 188 2.40 1.48 -1.25
N PHE A 189 2.12 2.72 -0.86
CA PHE A 189 1.78 3.08 0.53
C PHE A 189 0.35 3.57 0.58
N GLY A 190 -0.40 3.10 1.57
CA GLY A 190 -1.83 3.36 1.71
C GLY A 190 -2.70 2.36 0.94
N GLU A 191 -3.99 2.65 0.95
CA GLU A 191 -5.02 1.90 0.22
C GLU A 191 -5.15 2.38 -1.23
N GLY A 192 -5.45 1.46 -2.14
CA GLY A 192 -5.73 1.75 -3.54
C GLY A 192 -4.67 1.23 -4.50
N ALA A 193 -4.61 1.85 -5.68
CA ALA A 193 -3.73 1.48 -6.79
C ALA A 193 -3.74 -0.04 -7.11
N TYR A 194 -4.90 -0.69 -6.99
CA TYR A 194 -4.99 -2.15 -7.12
C TYR A 194 -4.77 -2.62 -8.56
N GLU A 195 -5.25 -1.88 -9.54
CA GLU A 195 -5.04 -2.20 -10.95
C GLU A 195 -3.56 -2.07 -11.32
N GLU A 196 -2.91 -1.00 -10.87
CA GLU A 196 -1.48 -0.76 -11.05
C GLU A 196 -0.64 -1.81 -10.31
N SER A 197 -1.07 -2.19 -9.11
CA SER A 197 -0.43 -3.24 -8.33
C SER A 197 -0.50 -4.59 -9.03
N GLU A 198 -1.67 -4.98 -9.53
CA GLU A 198 -1.81 -6.22 -10.27
C GLU A 198 -1.04 -6.19 -11.59
N ALA A 199 -1.08 -5.07 -12.32
CA ALA A 199 -0.27 -4.89 -13.52
C ALA A 199 1.21 -5.08 -13.22
N LYS A 200 1.69 -4.58 -12.07
CA LYS A 200 3.07 -4.77 -11.63
C LYS A 200 3.36 -6.24 -11.29
N ILE A 201 2.45 -6.94 -10.61
CA ILE A 201 2.58 -8.39 -10.35
C ILE A 201 2.77 -9.14 -11.66
N GLN A 202 1.88 -8.90 -12.62
CA GLN A 202 1.94 -9.59 -13.91
C GLN A 202 3.21 -9.26 -14.69
N GLU A 203 3.65 -8.00 -14.67
CA GLU A 203 4.92 -7.57 -15.27
C GLU A 203 6.10 -8.36 -14.66
N LEU A 204 6.18 -8.43 -13.33
CA LEU A 204 7.27 -9.11 -12.64
C LEU A 204 7.28 -10.61 -12.91
N LEU A 205 6.11 -11.24 -12.94
CA LEU A 205 5.99 -12.66 -13.25
C LEU A 205 6.35 -12.97 -14.72
N ARG A 206 5.95 -12.12 -15.67
CA ARG A 206 6.36 -12.23 -17.08
C ARG A 206 7.87 -12.07 -17.24
N ASN A 207 8.47 -11.08 -16.58
CA ASN A 207 9.92 -10.86 -16.62
C ASN A 207 10.71 -12.05 -16.06
N ALA A 208 10.13 -12.80 -15.13
CA ALA A 208 10.70 -14.03 -14.58
C ALA A 208 10.42 -15.28 -15.45
N GLY A 209 9.65 -15.17 -16.53
CA GLY A 209 9.22 -16.30 -17.36
C GLY A 209 8.22 -17.23 -16.67
N LEU A 210 7.47 -16.72 -15.67
CA LEU A 210 6.56 -17.49 -14.81
C LEU A 210 5.08 -17.30 -15.14
N LEU A 211 4.77 -16.41 -16.09
CA LEU A 211 3.40 -16.06 -16.46
C LEU A 211 3.29 -15.86 -17.96
N ASP A 212 2.37 -16.59 -18.58
CA ASP A 212 1.89 -16.33 -19.94
C ASP A 212 0.83 -15.22 -19.94
N ASP A 213 0.16 -14.96 -21.06
CA ASP A 213 -0.89 -13.94 -21.09
C ASP A 213 -2.11 -14.37 -20.26
N VAL A 214 -2.44 -13.59 -19.23
CA VAL A 214 -3.53 -13.85 -18.28
C VAL A 214 -4.27 -12.54 -18.05
N PRO A 215 -5.59 -12.50 -18.21
CA PRO A 215 -6.36 -11.29 -17.98
C PRO A 215 -6.23 -10.81 -16.52
N PRO A 216 -6.35 -9.50 -16.24
CA PRO A 216 -6.43 -8.96 -14.87
C PRO A 216 -7.57 -9.57 -14.05
N THR A 217 -7.50 -9.44 -12.72
CA THR A 217 -8.54 -9.92 -11.82
C THR A 217 -9.74 -9.01 -11.99
N ALA A 218 -10.94 -9.60 -12.06
CA ALA A 218 -12.15 -8.79 -12.07
C ALA A 218 -12.18 -7.90 -10.82
N ALA A 219 -12.74 -6.71 -10.93
CA ALA A 219 -12.85 -5.79 -9.81
C ALA A 219 -13.49 -6.49 -8.60
N VAL A 220 -12.72 -6.62 -7.52
CA VAL A 220 -13.12 -7.37 -6.31
C VAL A 220 -14.01 -6.50 -5.41
N SER A 221 -13.79 -5.20 -5.43
CA SER A 221 -14.56 -4.18 -4.70
C SER A 221 -14.41 -2.82 -5.42
N PRO A 222 -15.30 -1.85 -5.12
CA PRO A 222 -15.10 -0.48 -5.60
C PRO A 222 -13.95 0.20 -4.84
N ASN A 223 -13.14 0.98 -5.55
CA ASN A 223 -12.12 1.83 -4.93
C ASN A 223 -12.78 2.93 -4.08
N VAL A 224 -12.12 3.29 -2.98
CA VAL A 224 -12.51 4.45 -2.18
C VAL A 224 -11.92 5.71 -2.82
N ASP A 225 -12.76 6.71 -3.07
CA ASP A 225 -12.30 8.04 -3.46
C ASP A 225 -11.96 8.85 -2.21
N PHE A 226 -10.68 8.79 -1.81
CA PHE A 226 -10.18 9.51 -0.65
C PHE A 226 -10.28 11.04 -0.75
N SER A 227 -10.47 11.61 -1.95
CA SER A 227 -10.66 13.06 -2.10
C SER A 227 -11.99 13.54 -1.50
N LEU A 228 -12.94 12.61 -1.30
CA LEU A 228 -14.24 12.87 -0.72
C LEU A 228 -14.23 12.78 0.82
N ILE A 229 -13.20 12.21 1.43
CA ILE A 229 -13.11 12.03 2.89
C ILE A 229 -12.24 13.14 3.48
N LYS A 230 -12.81 13.98 4.35
CA LYS A 230 -12.07 15.12 4.96
C LYS A 230 -11.68 14.89 6.42
N THR A 231 -12.22 13.86 7.05
CA THR A 231 -11.88 13.52 8.43
C THR A 231 -10.73 12.52 8.45
N PRO A 232 -9.61 12.84 9.13
CA PRO A 232 -8.51 11.89 9.29
C PRO A 232 -8.89 10.77 10.27
N GLU A 233 -8.06 9.74 10.38
CA GLU A 233 -8.13 8.86 11.55
C GLU A 233 -7.86 9.66 12.84
N LEU A 234 -8.68 9.42 13.87
CA LEU A 234 -8.61 10.15 15.14
C LEU A 234 -8.39 9.18 16.30
N TYR A 235 -7.37 9.42 17.12
CA TYR A 235 -6.98 8.53 18.21
C TYR A 235 -7.42 9.03 19.58
N PHE A 236 -7.79 8.10 20.46
CA PHE A 236 -8.18 8.40 21.84
C PHE A 236 -6.99 8.32 22.82
N GLY A 237 -6.04 7.41 22.57
CA GLY A 237 -4.86 7.24 23.43
C GLY A 237 -3.90 8.42 23.39
N TYR A 238 -3.35 8.81 24.54
CA TYR A 238 -2.54 10.03 24.66
C TYR A 238 -1.26 9.99 23.81
N ARG A 239 -0.71 8.80 23.51
CA ARG A 239 0.52 8.66 22.71
C ARG A 239 0.42 9.35 21.36
N ARG A 240 -0.72 9.16 20.68
CA ARG A 240 -1.00 9.72 19.36
C ARG A 240 -1.79 11.02 19.48
N LEU A 241 -2.73 11.09 20.41
CA LEU A 241 -3.58 12.26 20.61
C LEU A 241 -2.81 13.54 20.93
N LEU A 242 -1.67 13.44 21.63
CA LEU A 242 -0.85 14.61 21.95
C LEU A 242 -0.06 15.18 20.77
N SER A 243 0.01 14.48 19.63
CA SER A 243 0.64 15.03 18.42
C SER A 243 -0.16 16.25 17.91
N PRO A 244 0.49 17.29 17.34
CA PRO A 244 -0.22 18.49 16.88
C PRO A 244 -1.33 18.22 15.85
N SER A 245 -1.12 17.23 14.98
CA SER A 245 -2.10 16.82 13.95
C SER A 245 -3.35 16.19 14.54
N GLN A 246 -3.25 15.51 15.70
CA GLN A 246 -4.38 14.88 16.38
C GLN A 246 -5.00 15.80 17.42
N ARG A 247 -4.16 16.47 18.23
CA ARG A 247 -4.59 17.29 19.37
C ARG A 247 -5.62 18.33 18.99
N ARG A 248 -5.48 18.95 17.81
CA ARG A 248 -6.37 20.00 17.30
C ARG A 248 -7.82 19.54 17.07
N HIS A 249 -8.06 18.22 17.10
CA HIS A 249 -9.37 17.62 16.85
C HIS A 249 -10.09 17.19 18.14
N PHE A 250 -9.48 17.35 19.32
CA PHE A 250 -10.10 16.93 20.58
C PHE A 250 -10.56 18.12 21.40
N ALA A 251 -11.87 18.22 21.64
CA ALA A 251 -12.47 19.13 22.60
C ALA A 251 -12.70 18.35 23.91
N PRO A 252 -12.16 18.70 25.09
CA PRO A 252 -11.69 20.02 25.56
C PRO A 252 -10.17 20.29 25.44
N ASP A 253 -9.76 21.53 25.75
CA ASP A 253 -8.35 21.99 25.77
C ASP A 253 -7.47 21.29 26.82
N GLN A 254 -8.07 20.76 27.89
CA GLN A 254 -7.30 20.08 28.94
C GLN A 254 -7.33 18.56 28.77
N LEU A 255 -6.16 17.97 28.56
CA LEU A 255 -5.90 16.53 28.64
C LEU A 255 -5.09 16.24 29.90
N ARG A 256 -5.45 15.19 30.62
CA ARG A 256 -4.68 14.67 31.76
C ARG A 256 -4.45 13.17 31.58
N PRO A 257 -3.35 12.80 30.90
CA PRO A 257 -2.95 11.40 30.71
C PRO A 257 -2.84 10.65 32.04
N GLY A 258 -3.25 9.38 32.07
CA GLY A 258 -3.10 8.49 33.22
C GLY A 258 -4.02 8.79 34.41
N GLU A 259 -4.91 9.78 34.30
CA GLU A 259 -5.87 10.14 35.34
C GLU A 259 -7.32 10.03 34.85
N VAL A 260 -8.23 9.71 35.76
CA VAL A 260 -9.67 9.75 35.48
C VAL A 260 -10.13 11.21 35.48
N ASN A 261 -10.73 11.65 34.37
CA ASN A 261 -11.20 13.02 34.19
C ASN A 261 -12.64 13.05 33.70
N ARG A 262 -13.40 14.05 34.18
CA ARG A 262 -14.76 14.26 33.73
C ARG A 262 -14.77 15.14 32.48
N TYR A 263 -15.36 14.62 31.43
CA TYR A 263 -15.57 15.30 30.16
C TYR A 263 -17.05 15.59 29.94
N ALA A 264 -17.33 16.68 29.21
CA ALA A 264 -18.65 17.09 28.80
C ALA A 264 -18.59 17.61 27.37
N ALA A 265 -19.64 17.36 26.60
CA ALA A 265 -19.71 17.83 25.23
C ALA A 265 -19.81 19.36 25.19
N PRO A 266 -19.10 20.04 24.28
CA PRO A 266 -19.33 21.45 24.02
C PRO A 266 -20.72 21.67 23.40
N PRO A 267 -21.26 22.89 23.41
CA PRO A 267 -22.54 23.20 22.76
C PRO A 267 -22.56 22.85 21.26
N THR A 268 -21.41 22.96 20.60
CA THR A 268 -21.21 22.63 19.18
C THR A 268 -19.80 22.07 18.99
N LEU A 269 -19.67 20.98 18.23
CA LEU A 269 -18.38 20.48 17.75
C LEU A 269 -18.00 21.16 16.43
N GLN A 270 -16.75 21.59 16.30
CA GLN A 270 -16.22 22.09 15.03
C GLN A 270 -15.95 20.95 14.04
N GLU A 271 -15.61 21.31 12.81
CA GLU A 271 -15.20 20.36 11.77
C GLU A 271 -14.08 19.43 12.24
N ASN A 272 -14.30 18.12 12.11
CA ASN A 272 -13.39 17.06 12.53
C ASN A 272 -13.11 17.01 14.05
N GLU A 273 -13.91 17.69 14.89
CA GLU A 273 -13.73 17.62 16.33
C GLU A 273 -14.50 16.46 16.96
N PHE A 274 -13.84 15.74 17.87
CA PHE A 274 -14.45 14.77 18.75
C PHE A 274 -14.31 15.15 20.23
N THR A 275 -15.17 14.56 21.05
CA THR A 275 -15.18 14.75 22.49
C THR A 275 -15.66 13.49 23.21
N LEU A 276 -15.51 13.50 24.53
CA LEU A 276 -15.97 12.49 25.46
C LEU A 276 -17.02 13.09 26.40
N VAL A 277 -17.92 12.26 26.90
CA VAL A 277 -18.88 12.60 27.96
C VAL A 277 -18.80 11.55 29.05
N GLY A 278 -18.72 11.99 30.31
CA GLY A 278 -18.56 11.11 31.48
C GLY A 278 -17.15 11.14 32.06
N ASP A 279 -16.85 10.23 32.98
CA ASP A 279 -15.54 10.12 33.61
C ASP A 279 -14.70 9.10 32.84
N TRP A 280 -13.62 9.55 32.18
CA TRP A 280 -12.75 8.72 31.33
C TRP A 280 -11.31 8.71 31.82
N LEU A 281 -10.66 7.55 31.76
CA LEU A 281 -9.22 7.38 31.94
C LEU A 281 -8.54 7.38 30.56
N MET A 282 -7.64 8.32 30.30
CA MET A 282 -6.88 8.36 29.05
C MET A 282 -5.55 7.62 29.23
N GLU A 283 -5.43 6.44 28.63
CA GLU A 283 -4.22 5.60 28.61
C GLU A 283 -3.39 5.84 27.34
N ASP A 284 -2.26 5.14 27.21
CA ASP A 284 -1.31 5.32 26.11
C ASP A 284 -1.97 5.14 24.73
N GLU A 285 -2.81 4.10 24.59
CA GLU A 285 -3.41 3.68 23.32
C GLU A 285 -4.92 3.87 23.21
N TYR A 286 -5.61 4.07 24.34
CA TYR A 286 -7.07 4.16 24.39
C TYR A 286 -7.58 5.11 25.48
N ALA A 287 -8.87 5.44 25.41
CA ALA A 287 -9.63 6.04 26.50
C ALA A 287 -10.59 5.00 27.10
N GLU A 288 -10.66 4.89 28.43
CA GLU A 288 -11.55 3.95 29.12
C GLU A 288 -12.62 4.66 29.95
N LEU A 289 -13.89 4.32 29.72
CA LEU A 289 -15.03 4.84 30.47
C LEU A 289 -15.06 4.26 31.90
N ARG A 290 -15.05 5.14 32.90
CA ARG A 290 -15.09 4.81 34.33
C ARG A 290 -16.43 5.10 34.99
N SER A 291 -17.19 6.07 34.48
CA SER A 291 -18.53 6.38 35.00
C SER A 291 -19.58 5.37 34.53
N ALA A 292 -20.71 5.32 35.25
CA ALA A 292 -21.82 4.43 34.94
C ALA A 292 -22.46 4.69 33.56
N GLN A 293 -22.32 5.91 33.04
CA GLN A 293 -22.78 6.29 31.71
C GLN A 293 -21.73 7.19 31.07
N GLY A 294 -21.69 7.21 29.74
CA GLY A 294 -20.82 8.10 29.00
C GLY A 294 -21.17 8.11 27.53
N ALA A 295 -20.49 8.96 26.76
CA ALA A 295 -20.64 9.00 25.32
C ALA A 295 -19.33 9.41 24.64
N ILE A 296 -19.24 9.10 23.35
CA ILE A 296 -18.26 9.65 22.43
C ILE A 296 -19.03 10.37 21.33
N LEU A 297 -18.59 11.57 20.96
CA LEU A 297 -19.16 12.34 19.86
C LEU A 297 -18.07 12.79 18.89
N ILE A 298 -18.38 12.85 17.59
CA ILE A 298 -17.49 13.38 16.54
C ILE A 298 -18.33 14.07 15.45
N ARG A 299 -17.87 15.24 15.00
CA ARG A 299 -18.33 15.88 13.77
C ARG A 299 -17.40 15.51 12.62
N TYR A 300 -17.86 14.71 11.67
CA TYR A 300 -17.03 14.15 10.58
C TYR A 300 -17.61 14.43 9.19
N PHE A 301 -16.77 14.33 8.17
CA PHE A 301 -17.11 14.42 6.75
C PHE A 301 -16.64 13.15 6.03
N ALA A 302 -17.56 12.21 5.87
CA ALA A 302 -17.38 10.94 5.17
C ALA A 302 -18.74 10.28 4.96
N THR A 303 -18.79 9.19 4.19
CA THR A 303 -20.01 8.37 4.08
C THR A 303 -20.06 7.30 5.17
N LYS A 304 -18.89 6.72 5.50
CA LYS A 304 -18.73 5.70 6.54
C LYS A 304 -17.98 6.24 7.75
N ALA A 305 -18.44 5.84 8.93
CA ALA A 305 -17.73 5.99 10.19
C ALA A 305 -17.66 4.63 10.91
N ASN A 306 -16.46 4.33 11.42
CA ASN A 306 -16.16 3.14 12.18
C ASN A 306 -15.44 3.52 13.47
N LEU A 307 -15.51 2.65 14.47
CA LEU A 307 -14.88 2.87 15.76
C LEU A 307 -14.19 1.60 16.23
N VAL A 308 -12.93 1.71 16.65
CA VAL A 308 -12.20 0.60 17.27
C VAL A 308 -12.48 0.63 18.77
N LEU A 309 -13.16 -0.41 19.26
CA LEU A 309 -13.66 -0.50 20.63
C LEU A 309 -13.30 -1.85 21.26
N GLU A 310 -13.31 -1.88 22.59
CA GLU A 310 -13.32 -3.08 23.42
C GLU A 310 -14.27 -2.87 24.60
N ALA A 311 -14.94 -3.92 25.05
CA ALA A 311 -15.71 -3.89 26.30
C ALA A 311 -15.58 -5.21 27.07
N THR A 312 -15.08 -5.12 28.30
CA THR A 312 -14.95 -6.26 29.21
C THR A 312 -15.53 -5.92 30.59
N PRO A 313 -16.67 -6.52 31.02
CA PRO A 313 -17.49 -7.46 30.27
C PRO A 313 -18.18 -6.79 29.07
N ALA A 314 -18.66 -7.61 28.12
CA ALA A 314 -19.36 -7.13 26.93
C ALA A 314 -20.49 -6.15 27.27
N ALA A 315 -20.67 -5.16 26.39
CA ALA A 315 -21.58 -4.05 26.57
C ALA A 315 -22.46 -3.83 25.33
N ARG A 316 -23.46 -2.96 25.48
CA ARG A 316 -24.19 -2.40 24.34
C ARG A 316 -24.05 -0.90 24.35
N ALA A 317 -24.12 -0.31 23.17
CA ALA A 317 -24.15 1.14 23.02
C ALA A 317 -25.23 1.54 22.02
N SER A 318 -25.86 2.69 22.25
CA SER A 318 -26.78 3.30 21.29
C SER A 318 -26.00 4.17 20.31
N VAL A 319 -26.31 4.07 19.03
CA VAL A 319 -25.65 4.82 17.96
C VAL A 319 -26.63 5.82 17.37
N LEU A 320 -26.24 7.08 17.32
CA LEU A 320 -27.02 8.17 16.77
C LEU A 320 -26.21 8.90 15.70
N VAL A 321 -26.88 9.32 14.63
CA VAL A 321 -26.33 10.19 13.58
C VAL A 321 -27.23 11.41 13.49
N ASP A 322 -26.63 12.59 13.60
CA ASP A 322 -27.30 13.89 13.58
C ASP A 322 -28.47 13.99 14.58
N GLY A 323 -28.28 13.37 15.76
CA GLY A 323 -29.25 13.36 16.86
C GLY A 323 -30.30 12.26 16.79
N GLU A 324 -30.36 11.51 15.67
CA GLU A 324 -31.36 10.47 15.45
C GLU A 324 -30.77 9.06 15.63
N PRO A 325 -31.45 8.13 16.31
CA PRO A 325 -31.02 6.74 16.42
C PRO A 325 -30.85 6.07 15.05
N LEU A 326 -29.70 5.42 14.83
CA LEU A 326 -29.36 4.81 13.54
C LEU A 326 -30.09 3.48 13.29
N ARG A 327 -31.38 3.57 12.97
CA ARG A 327 -32.27 2.41 12.77
C ARG A 327 -32.54 2.07 11.30
N GLY A 328 -32.22 3.00 10.39
CA GLY A 328 -32.56 2.94 8.97
C GLY A 328 -31.48 2.28 8.08
N ALA A 329 -31.54 2.59 6.78
CA ALA A 329 -30.64 2.03 5.77
C ALA A 329 -29.17 2.47 5.92
N GLY A 330 -28.90 3.59 6.61
CA GLY A 330 -27.54 4.09 6.89
C GLY A 330 -26.76 3.26 7.92
N ARG A 331 -27.34 2.15 8.42
CA ARG A 331 -26.80 1.34 9.50
C ARG A 331 -25.67 0.41 9.05
N GLY A 332 -24.50 0.56 9.67
CA GLY A 332 -23.35 -0.33 9.52
C GLY A 332 -23.64 -1.77 9.94
N SER A 333 -22.78 -2.71 9.52
CA SER A 333 -22.99 -4.15 9.74
C SER A 333 -23.04 -4.55 11.23
N ASP A 334 -22.45 -3.75 12.12
CA ASP A 334 -22.37 -4.05 13.56
C ASP A 334 -23.48 -3.43 14.40
N VAL A 335 -24.19 -2.43 13.88
CA VAL A 335 -25.33 -1.81 14.57
C VAL A 335 -26.58 -2.69 14.34
N ARG A 336 -27.54 -2.76 15.25
CA ARG A 336 -28.78 -3.55 15.10
C ARG A 336 -29.95 -2.69 14.65
N THR A 337 -31.05 -3.32 14.24
CA THR A 337 -32.28 -2.63 13.80
C THR A 337 -32.90 -1.70 14.85
N ASP A 338 -32.56 -1.88 16.13
CA ASP A 338 -32.97 -0.99 17.22
C ASP A 338 -32.05 0.24 17.39
N GLY A 339 -30.96 0.33 16.63
CA GLY A 339 -29.95 1.39 16.70
C GLY A 339 -28.82 1.12 17.69
N THR A 340 -28.65 -0.13 18.15
CA THR A 340 -27.61 -0.49 19.14
C THR A 340 -26.49 -1.34 18.56
N VAL A 341 -25.26 -1.15 19.03
CA VAL A 341 -24.10 -2.01 18.74
C VAL A 341 -23.76 -2.86 19.97
N ALA A 342 -23.43 -4.14 19.77
CA ALA A 342 -22.87 -4.96 20.86
C ALA A 342 -21.36 -4.93 20.78
N ILE A 343 -20.71 -4.60 21.88
CA ILE A 343 -19.27 -4.41 22.00
C ILE A 343 -18.73 -5.51 22.90
N GLY A 344 -17.65 -6.17 22.47
CA GLY A 344 -16.99 -7.24 23.22
C GLY A 344 -15.49 -7.20 22.96
N GLU A 345 -15.01 -8.15 22.15
CA GLU A 345 -13.59 -8.24 21.78
C GLU A 345 -13.05 -6.95 21.14
N PRO A 346 -11.74 -6.67 21.30
CA PRO A 346 -11.12 -5.53 20.66
C PRO A 346 -11.07 -5.71 19.14
N ARG A 347 -11.79 -4.86 18.41
CA ARG A 347 -11.81 -4.82 16.94
C ARG A 347 -12.40 -3.51 16.43
N LEU A 348 -12.37 -3.35 15.11
CA LEU A 348 -13.16 -2.34 14.41
C LEU A 348 -14.66 -2.72 14.38
N TYR A 349 -15.52 -1.76 14.71
CA TYR A 349 -16.98 -1.84 14.60
C TYR A 349 -17.47 -0.89 13.51
N ASN A 350 -18.22 -1.41 12.55
CA ASN A 350 -18.80 -0.67 11.42
C ASN A 350 -20.13 -0.04 11.85
N LEU A 351 -20.12 1.28 12.04
CA LEU A 351 -21.27 1.99 12.60
C LEU A 351 -22.22 2.50 11.52
N THR A 352 -21.70 3.09 10.45
CA THR A 352 -22.50 3.54 9.29
C THR A 352 -22.09 2.81 8.00
N VAL A 353 -22.95 2.81 6.99
CA VAL A 353 -22.62 2.32 5.63
C VAL A 353 -22.32 3.47 4.69
N ALA A 354 -21.65 3.16 3.58
CA ALA A 354 -21.49 4.11 2.48
C ALA A 354 -22.84 4.23 1.80
N GLY A 355 -23.22 5.45 1.50
CA GLY A 355 -24.43 5.79 0.76
C GLY A 355 -24.25 7.13 0.08
N ASP A 356 -25.32 7.64 -0.50
CA ASP A 356 -25.32 8.91 -1.25
C ASP A 356 -25.27 10.14 -0.33
N ASP A 357 -25.25 9.94 0.98
CA ASP A 357 -25.23 10.98 2.01
C ASP A 357 -23.79 11.39 2.34
N LEU A 358 -23.06 11.87 1.33
CA LEU A 358 -21.74 12.46 1.54
C LEU A 358 -21.92 13.87 2.13
N GLY A 359 -21.49 14.06 3.37
CA GLY A 359 -21.58 15.36 3.99
C GLY A 359 -20.98 15.40 5.38
N TRP A 360 -21.22 16.52 6.05
CA TRP A 360 -20.87 16.67 7.46
C TRP A 360 -21.98 16.05 8.34
N HIS A 361 -21.61 15.07 9.16
CA HIS A 361 -22.49 14.36 10.10
C HIS A 361 -21.92 14.40 11.52
N THR A 362 -22.81 14.29 12.51
CA THR A 362 -22.44 14.15 13.92
C THR A 362 -22.78 12.74 14.36
N LEU A 363 -21.75 11.93 14.65
CA LEU A 363 -21.92 10.61 15.23
C LEU A 363 -21.86 10.73 16.75
N GLU A 364 -22.80 10.10 17.43
CA GLU A 364 -22.80 9.93 18.88
C GLU A 364 -22.97 8.45 19.24
N VAL A 365 -22.09 7.94 20.10
CA VAL A 365 -22.15 6.58 20.65
C VAL A 365 -22.32 6.68 22.16
N ARG A 366 -23.47 6.25 22.68
CA ARG A 366 -23.83 6.32 24.10
C ARG A 366 -23.67 4.98 24.80
N PHE A 367 -23.00 4.99 25.95
CA PHE A 367 -22.71 3.83 26.78
C PHE A 367 -23.49 3.91 28.10
N ASP A 368 -24.02 2.77 28.55
CA ASP A 368 -24.82 2.63 29.77
C ASP A 368 -24.08 1.92 30.91
N ARG A 369 -22.77 1.70 30.75
CA ARG A 369 -21.91 1.05 31.73
C ARG A 369 -20.43 1.39 31.54
N PRO A 370 -19.59 1.28 32.60
CA PRO A 370 -18.15 1.46 32.49
C PRO A 370 -17.45 0.27 31.83
N GLY A 371 -16.14 0.39 31.60
CA GLY A 371 -15.29 -0.68 31.05
C GLY A 371 -15.24 -0.71 29.52
N ILE A 372 -15.71 0.36 28.87
CA ILE A 372 -15.57 0.57 27.43
C ILE A 372 -14.22 1.21 27.17
N ARG A 373 -13.42 0.63 26.28
CA ARG A 373 -12.19 1.23 25.77
C ARG A 373 -12.38 1.62 24.32
N ALA A 374 -12.01 2.86 24.00
CA ALA A 374 -12.04 3.40 22.64
C ALA A 374 -10.62 3.72 22.17
N PHE A 375 -10.29 3.30 20.95
CA PHE A 375 -8.91 3.35 20.42
C PHE A 375 -8.77 4.37 19.29
N SER A 376 -9.58 4.25 18.22
CA SER A 376 -9.62 5.22 17.13
C SER A 376 -10.98 5.30 16.41
N PHE A 377 -11.23 6.44 15.77
CA PHE A 377 -12.21 6.60 14.71
C PHE A 377 -11.55 6.43 13.35
N THR A 378 -12.23 5.73 12.44
CA THR A 378 -11.81 5.63 11.04
C THR A 378 -12.99 5.85 10.10
N PHE A 379 -12.70 6.29 8.87
CA PHE A 379 -13.71 6.77 7.92
C PHE A 379 -13.57 6.08 6.54
N GLY A 380 -14.60 6.21 5.70
CA GLY A 380 -14.62 5.56 4.39
C GLY A 380 -15.77 5.94 3.48
#